data_AF-A0A8C2RRD6-F1
#
_entry.id   AF-A0A8C2RRD6-F1
#
_cell.length_a   1.000
_cell.length_b   1.000
_cell.length_c   1.000
_cell.angle_alpha   90.00
_cell.angle_beta   90.00
_cell.angle_gamma   90.00
#
_symmetry.space_group_name_H-M   'P 1'
#
loop_
_entity.id
_entity.type
_entity.pdbx_description
1 polymer ?
#
loop_
_entity_poly.entity_id
_entity_poly.type
_entity_poly.pdbx_seq_one_letter_code
_entity_poly.pdbx_strand_id
1 'polypeptide(L)'
;MVRPVSRVLRLGCVLAFCFQVLVPCGLPGAWGLDNGLAMTPTMGWLHWERFMCNVNCQEEPDSCIRYQRYWQIAEIMASDGWKDVGYEYICIDDCWMAPERDSEGRLQADPKRFPGGIHHLADYVHSKGLKLGIYADVGNKTCAGFPGSFGYYDIDAQTFADWGVDLLKFDGCYCDSIQHLAEGYKQMSLALNRTGRSIVYSCEWPLYMRPIFKVSYLTLYGIIC
;
A
#
# COMPACT_ATOMS: atom_id res chain seq x y z
N MET A 1 19.43 -39.32 -88.38
CA MET A 1 19.23 -38.13 -89.24
C MET A 1 18.66 -37.01 -88.37
N VAL A 2 19.46 -35.96 -88.23
CA VAL A 2 19.26 -34.58 -87.74
C VAL A 2 17.82 -34.06 -87.45
N ARG A 3 17.60 -33.63 -86.17
CA ARG A 3 16.86 -32.44 -85.65
C ARG A 3 15.30 -32.35 -85.82
N PRO A 4 14.58 -31.37 -85.18
CA PRO A 4 14.84 -30.56 -83.95
C PRO A 4 13.57 -30.32 -83.06
N VAL A 5 13.73 -29.44 -82.05
CA VAL A 5 12.78 -28.40 -81.55
C VAL A 5 12.08 -28.59 -80.18
N SER A 6 12.67 -27.88 -79.21
CA SER A 6 12.12 -27.10 -78.08
C SER A 6 10.99 -27.66 -77.21
N ARG A 7 11.34 -27.97 -75.96
CA ARG A 7 10.38 -27.90 -74.83
C ARG A 7 10.40 -26.49 -74.23
N VAL A 8 9.23 -25.87 -74.26
CA VAL A 8 8.90 -24.60 -73.60
C VAL A 8 8.87 -24.82 -72.08
N LEU A 9 9.64 -24.01 -71.34
CA LEU A 9 9.55 -23.88 -69.89
C LEU A 9 8.17 -23.30 -69.51
N ARG A 10 7.43 -23.97 -68.63
CA ARG A 10 6.34 -23.35 -67.86
C ARG A 10 6.81 -23.17 -66.42
N LEU A 11 6.92 -21.91 -66.00
CA LEU A 11 7.14 -21.46 -64.63
C LEU A 11 6.00 -21.98 -63.73
N GLY A 12 6.33 -22.82 -62.75
CA GLY A 12 5.45 -23.12 -61.62
C GLY A 12 5.84 -22.23 -60.44
N CYS A 13 4.91 -21.38 -60.00
CA CYS A 13 5.03 -20.57 -58.79
C CYS A 13 5.21 -21.43 -57.54
N VAL A 14 6.16 -21.07 -56.67
CA VAL A 14 6.07 -21.37 -55.24
C VAL A 14 6.24 -20.05 -54.50
N LEU A 15 5.11 -19.40 -54.19
CA LEU A 15 5.07 -18.30 -53.23
C LEU A 15 5.29 -18.89 -51.84
N ALA A 16 6.53 -18.79 -51.35
CA ALA A 16 6.85 -19.10 -49.96
C ALA A 16 6.27 -18.00 -49.06
N PHE A 17 5.09 -18.25 -48.48
CA PHE A 17 4.57 -17.44 -47.38
C PHE A 17 5.39 -17.76 -46.12
N CYS A 18 6.39 -16.93 -45.83
CA CYS A 18 7.00 -16.91 -44.51
C CYS A 18 5.97 -16.40 -43.49
N PHE A 19 5.33 -17.32 -42.76
CA PHE A 19 4.62 -16.99 -41.53
C PHE A 19 5.66 -16.51 -40.51
N GLN A 20 5.86 -15.21 -40.41
CA GLN A 20 6.56 -14.61 -39.28
C GLN A 20 5.64 -14.76 -38.06
N VAL A 21 5.98 -15.70 -37.18
CA VAL A 21 5.39 -15.80 -35.85
C VAL A 21 5.85 -14.55 -35.09
N LEU A 22 4.99 -13.55 -35.02
CA LEU A 22 5.13 -12.43 -34.08
C LEU A 22 4.98 -13.02 -32.68
N VAL A 23 6.12 -13.31 -32.03
CA VAL A 23 6.16 -13.55 -30.59
C VAL A 23 5.81 -12.21 -29.94
N PRO A 24 4.65 -12.09 -29.25
CA PRO A 24 4.36 -10.88 -28.50
C PRO A 24 5.42 -10.83 -27.40
N CYS A 25 6.33 -9.86 -27.50
CA CYS A 25 7.19 -9.50 -26.40
C CYS A 25 6.27 -8.90 -25.33
N GLY A 26 5.72 -9.76 -24.48
CA GLY A 26 4.92 -9.33 -23.34
C GLY A 26 5.78 -8.40 -22.52
N LEU A 27 5.36 -7.13 -22.42
CA LEU A 27 5.85 -6.26 -21.37
C LEU A 27 5.71 -7.04 -20.07
N PRO A 28 6.73 -7.11 -19.20
CA PRO A 28 6.55 -7.71 -17.89
C PRO A 28 5.45 -6.92 -17.19
N GLY A 29 4.26 -7.52 -17.09
CA GLY A 29 3.19 -6.98 -16.28
C GLY A 29 3.67 -6.90 -14.85
N ALA A 30 3.42 -5.77 -14.19
CA ALA A 30 3.54 -5.71 -12.74
C ALA A 30 2.40 -6.55 -12.16
N TRP A 31 2.73 -7.60 -11.40
CA TRP A 31 1.75 -8.44 -10.71
C TRP A 31 1.53 -7.91 -9.29
N GLY A 32 0.75 -6.83 -9.16
CA GLY A 32 0.40 -6.32 -7.83
C GLY A 32 -0.37 -7.33 -6.99
N LEU A 33 -0.62 -7.02 -5.71
CA LEU A 33 -1.54 -7.82 -4.91
C LEU A 33 -2.93 -7.79 -5.57
N ASP A 34 -3.37 -8.93 -6.13
CA ASP A 34 -4.70 -9.02 -6.77
C ASP A 34 -5.79 -9.21 -5.70
N ASN A 35 -5.98 -8.18 -4.87
CA ASN A 35 -6.99 -8.13 -3.81
C ASN A 35 -8.27 -7.38 -4.24
N GLY A 36 -8.39 -7.02 -5.53
CA GLY A 36 -9.52 -6.28 -6.08
C GLY A 36 -9.60 -4.80 -5.67
N LEU A 37 -8.56 -4.25 -5.02
CA LEU A 37 -8.49 -2.85 -4.62
C LEU A 37 -7.50 -2.06 -5.50
N ALA A 38 -7.49 -0.73 -5.35
CA ALA A 38 -6.57 0.18 -6.06
C ALA A 38 -6.53 0.00 -7.59
N MET A 39 -7.66 -0.40 -8.20
CA MET A 39 -7.83 -0.50 -9.66
C MET A 39 -7.66 0.85 -10.38
N THR A 40 -7.86 1.94 -9.63
CA THR A 40 -7.42 3.29 -9.95
C THR A 40 -6.53 3.80 -8.81
N PRO A 41 -5.66 4.80 -9.04
CA PRO A 41 -4.85 5.37 -7.98
C PRO A 41 -5.70 5.79 -6.78
N THR A 42 -5.31 5.34 -5.59
CA THR A 42 -5.97 5.66 -4.32
C THR A 42 -5.97 7.16 -4.08
N MET A 43 -7.12 7.75 -3.75
CA MET A 43 -7.27 9.18 -3.49
C MET A 43 -7.72 9.43 -2.04
N GLY A 44 -7.06 10.37 -1.36
CA GLY A 44 -7.35 10.66 0.04
C GLY A 44 -6.49 11.77 0.63
N TRP A 45 -6.54 11.85 1.96
CA TRP A 45 -5.78 12.79 2.78
C TRP A 45 -4.87 12.02 3.74
N LEU A 46 -3.64 12.49 3.92
CA LEU A 46 -2.63 11.92 4.82
C LEU A 46 -1.98 13.05 5.62
N HIS A 47 -1.85 12.89 6.93
CA HIS A 47 -1.45 14.02 7.78
C HIS A 47 0.05 14.40 7.69
N TRP A 48 0.92 13.47 7.27
CA TRP A 48 2.36 13.52 7.55
C TRP A 48 3.06 14.81 7.14
N GLU A 49 2.90 15.24 5.89
CA GLU A 49 3.62 16.40 5.36
C GLU A 49 3.29 17.69 6.13
N ARG A 50 2.01 17.87 6.49
CA ARG A 50 1.53 19.09 7.13
C ARG A 50 1.62 19.09 8.65
N PHE A 51 1.35 17.94 9.28
CA PHE A 51 1.19 17.84 10.74
C PHE A 51 2.31 17.06 11.42
N MET A 52 3.09 16.29 10.65
CA MET A 52 4.25 15.51 11.13
C MET A 52 3.93 14.72 12.40
N CYS A 53 4.91 14.58 13.29
CA CYS A 53 4.80 13.90 14.58
C CYS A 53 4.41 14.85 15.73
N ASN A 54 3.49 15.81 15.51
CA ASN A 54 3.12 16.72 16.60
C ASN A 54 2.24 16.02 17.65
N VAL A 55 2.83 15.64 18.78
CA VAL A 55 2.10 15.01 19.90
C VAL A 55 1.80 15.97 21.05
N ASN A 56 2.18 17.25 20.95
CA ASN A 56 2.00 18.26 22.00
C ASN A 56 0.60 18.89 21.96
N CYS A 57 -0.42 18.10 22.32
CA CYS A 57 -1.81 18.57 22.31
C CYS A 57 -2.19 19.57 23.40
N GLN A 58 -1.30 19.84 24.37
CA GLN A 58 -1.55 20.83 25.42
C GLN A 58 -1.30 22.24 24.90
N GLU A 59 -0.18 22.44 24.22
CA GLU A 59 0.21 23.74 23.67
C GLU A 59 -0.34 23.94 22.26
N GLU A 60 -0.43 22.86 21.48
CA GLU A 60 -0.86 22.92 20.07
C GLU A 60 -2.04 21.98 19.76
N PRO A 61 -3.21 22.17 20.40
CA PRO A 61 -4.37 21.29 20.20
C PRO A 61 -4.91 21.28 18.76
N ASP A 62 -4.65 22.36 18.01
CA ASP A 62 -5.13 22.57 16.64
C ASP A 62 -4.16 22.07 15.57
N SER A 63 -2.96 21.60 15.91
CA SER A 63 -2.01 20.94 14.98
C SER A 63 -1.61 19.51 15.45
N CYS A 64 -1.85 19.14 16.70
CA CYS A 64 -1.44 17.83 17.19
C CYS A 64 -2.22 16.65 16.55
N ILE A 65 -1.60 15.47 16.58
CA ILE A 65 -2.09 14.20 16.07
C ILE A 65 -3.02 13.55 17.11
N ARG A 66 -4.32 13.78 16.96
CA ARG A 66 -5.37 13.30 17.87
C ARG A 66 -6.70 13.05 17.16
N TYR A 67 -7.62 12.34 17.80
CA TYR A 67 -8.95 12.01 17.28
C TYR A 67 -9.66 13.20 16.61
N GLN A 68 -9.69 14.36 17.28
CA GLN A 68 -10.42 15.54 16.79
C GLN A 68 -9.91 16.03 15.43
N ARG A 69 -8.62 15.83 15.08
CA ARG A 69 -8.09 16.15 13.75
C ARG A 69 -8.82 15.35 12.68
N TYR A 70 -8.83 14.03 12.85
CA TYR A 70 -9.37 13.11 11.86
C TYR A 70 -10.90 13.24 11.77
N TRP A 71 -11.55 13.49 12.91
CA TRP A 71 -12.96 13.87 12.95
C TRP A 71 -13.26 15.13 12.13
N GLN A 72 -12.49 16.22 12.32
CA GLN A 72 -12.65 17.46 11.54
C GLN A 72 -12.41 17.24 10.05
N ILE A 73 -11.37 16.50 9.68
CA ILE A 73 -11.08 16.19 8.27
C ILE A 73 -12.19 15.33 7.67
N ALA A 74 -12.77 14.40 8.42
CA ALA A 74 -13.94 13.62 7.96
C ALA A 74 -15.17 14.50 7.71
N GLU A 75 -15.45 15.48 8.59
CA GLU A 75 -16.52 16.44 8.33
C GLU A 75 -16.27 17.27 7.07
N ILE A 76 -15.06 17.80 6.92
CA ILE A 76 -14.70 18.62 5.75
C ILE A 76 -14.78 17.79 4.48
N MET A 77 -14.17 16.61 4.45
CA MET A 77 -14.17 15.77 3.27
C MET A 77 -15.58 15.35 2.85
N ALA A 78 -16.47 15.12 3.82
CA ALA A 78 -17.85 14.73 3.55
C ALA A 78 -18.80 15.89 3.18
N SER A 79 -18.48 17.14 3.57
CA SER A 79 -19.36 18.30 3.37
C SER A 79 -18.86 19.32 2.34
N ASP A 80 -17.57 19.33 2.03
CA ASP A 80 -16.91 20.33 1.17
C ASP A 80 -16.52 19.76 -0.20
N GLY A 81 -17.22 18.72 -0.67
CA GLY A 81 -17.10 18.18 -2.03
C GLY A 81 -15.87 17.29 -2.31
N TRP A 82 -14.93 17.14 -1.37
CA TRP A 82 -13.74 16.28 -1.56
C TRP A 82 -14.11 14.82 -1.84
N LYS A 83 -15.06 14.28 -1.08
CA LYS A 83 -15.56 12.92 -1.32
C LYS A 83 -16.23 12.80 -2.69
N ASP A 84 -16.97 13.81 -3.11
CA ASP A 84 -17.73 13.80 -4.38
C ASP A 84 -16.79 13.80 -5.60
N VAL A 85 -15.56 14.30 -5.45
CA VAL A 85 -14.52 14.26 -6.48
C VAL A 85 -13.50 13.12 -6.27
N GLY A 86 -13.79 12.17 -5.37
CA GLY A 86 -13.09 10.90 -5.24
C GLY A 86 -12.09 10.78 -4.09
N TYR A 87 -11.90 11.81 -3.26
CA TYR A 87 -11.05 11.66 -2.06
C TYR A 87 -11.81 10.89 -0.98
N GLU A 88 -11.53 9.59 -0.86
CA GLU A 88 -12.30 8.68 -0.01
C GLU A 88 -11.53 8.15 1.21
N TYR A 89 -10.18 8.22 1.22
CA TYR A 89 -9.37 7.76 2.35
C TYR A 89 -8.92 8.90 3.27
N ILE A 90 -9.05 8.71 4.58
CA ILE A 90 -8.41 9.52 5.63
C ILE A 90 -7.33 8.66 6.29
N CYS A 91 -6.07 9.01 6.08
CA CYS A 91 -4.94 8.19 6.51
C CYS A 91 -4.22 8.79 7.71
N ILE A 92 -4.11 7.98 8.76
CA ILE A 92 -3.25 8.21 9.93
C ILE A 92 -1.83 7.76 9.52
N ASP A 93 -0.85 8.67 9.59
CA ASP A 93 0.58 8.38 9.49
C ASP A 93 1.19 8.07 10.88
N ASP A 94 2.51 8.10 11.03
CA ASP A 94 3.22 7.80 12.28
C ASP A 94 2.71 8.62 13.50
N CYS A 95 3.15 8.22 14.69
CA CYS A 95 2.90 8.89 15.97
C CYS A 95 1.47 8.83 16.51
N TRP A 96 0.62 7.91 16.03
CA TRP A 96 -0.71 7.67 16.59
C TRP A 96 -0.71 6.75 17.82
N MET A 97 0.30 5.89 17.91
CA MET A 97 0.38 4.79 18.88
C MET A 97 0.69 5.29 20.29
N ALA A 98 0.28 4.49 21.28
CA ALA A 98 0.88 4.55 22.61
C ALA A 98 2.36 4.12 22.54
N PRO A 99 3.20 4.52 23.53
CA PRO A 99 4.62 4.15 23.53
C PRO A 99 4.88 2.64 23.60
N GLU A 100 3.92 1.87 24.13
CA GLU A 100 4.05 0.44 24.38
C GLU A 100 2.81 -0.33 23.90
N ARG A 101 3.03 -1.60 23.54
CA ARG A 101 1.96 -2.57 23.25
C ARG A 101 1.20 -2.95 24.53
N ASP A 102 0.00 -3.50 24.39
CA ASP A 102 -0.76 -4.02 25.53
C ASP A 102 -0.15 -5.34 26.04
N SER A 103 -0.73 -5.90 27.12
CA SER A 103 -0.27 -7.17 27.70
C SER A 103 -0.44 -8.38 26.78
N GLU A 104 -1.23 -8.26 25.72
CA GLU A 104 -1.46 -9.29 24.70
C GLU A 104 -0.55 -9.09 23.48
N GLY A 105 0.32 -8.06 23.51
CA GLY A 105 1.23 -7.73 22.42
C GLY A 105 0.59 -6.94 21.28
N ARG A 106 -0.64 -6.43 21.44
CA ARG A 106 -1.31 -5.62 20.42
C ARG A 106 -0.89 -4.17 20.48
N LEU A 107 -0.90 -3.52 19.32
CA LEU A 107 -0.76 -2.08 19.22
C LEU A 107 -1.93 -1.39 19.94
N GLN A 108 -1.65 -0.23 20.53
CA GLN A 108 -2.65 0.60 21.20
C GLN A 108 -2.58 2.00 20.63
N ALA A 109 -3.73 2.66 20.46
CA ALA A 109 -3.74 4.10 20.22
C ALA A 109 -3.33 4.82 21.50
N ASP A 110 -2.69 5.99 21.37
CA ASP A 110 -2.42 6.83 22.53
C ASP A 110 -3.75 7.20 23.22
N PRO A 111 -3.96 6.79 24.49
CA PRO A 111 -5.28 6.91 25.13
C PRO A 111 -5.68 8.36 25.43
N LYS A 112 -4.72 9.29 25.47
CA LYS A 112 -5.00 10.71 25.69
C LYS A 112 -5.39 11.41 24.39
N ARG A 113 -4.74 11.05 23.28
CA ARG A 113 -4.95 11.67 21.96
C ARG A 113 -6.07 10.99 21.18
N PHE A 114 -6.28 9.69 21.37
CA PHE A 114 -7.33 8.91 20.72
C PHE A 114 -8.24 8.25 21.76
N PRO A 115 -9.04 9.03 22.51
CA PRO A 115 -10.01 8.47 23.44
C PRO A 115 -11.03 7.63 22.65
N GLY A 116 -11.27 6.41 23.12
CA GLY A 116 -12.09 5.42 22.41
C GLY A 116 -11.32 4.57 21.39
N GLY A 117 -10.03 4.83 21.16
CA GLY A 117 -9.18 4.03 20.27
C GLY A 117 -9.49 4.20 18.78
N ILE A 118 -8.82 3.39 17.95
CA ILE A 118 -8.93 3.48 16.49
C ILE A 118 -10.29 2.99 15.97
N HIS A 119 -10.86 1.93 16.53
CA HIS A 119 -12.17 1.43 16.10
C HIS A 119 -13.25 2.52 16.16
N HIS A 120 -13.27 3.34 17.22
CA HIS A 120 -14.21 4.46 17.35
C HIS A 120 -14.02 5.51 16.25
N LEU A 121 -12.77 5.78 15.86
CA LEU A 121 -12.48 6.68 14.73
C LEU A 121 -12.88 6.05 13.39
N ALA A 122 -12.65 4.74 13.20
CA ALA A 122 -13.05 4.03 12.00
C ALA A 122 -14.57 4.07 11.82
N ASP A 123 -15.34 3.74 12.86
CA ASP A 123 -16.80 3.84 12.87
C ASP A 123 -17.28 5.23 12.46
N TYR A 124 -16.63 6.28 13.00
CA TYR A 124 -16.97 7.65 12.64
C TYR A 124 -16.68 7.95 11.15
N VAL A 125 -15.49 7.61 10.66
CA VAL A 125 -15.08 7.82 9.27
C VAL A 125 -16.01 7.06 8.32
N HIS A 126 -16.35 5.81 8.64
CA HIS A 126 -17.29 4.98 7.88
C HIS A 126 -18.69 5.57 7.88
N SER A 127 -19.16 6.17 8.98
CA SER A 127 -20.47 6.84 9.05
C SER A 127 -20.60 8.01 8.07
N LYS A 128 -19.48 8.57 7.61
CA LYS A 128 -19.41 9.64 6.60
C LYS A 128 -19.27 9.12 5.17
N GLY A 129 -19.24 7.80 5.00
CA GLY A 129 -18.99 7.14 3.72
C GLY A 129 -17.55 7.30 3.24
N LEU A 130 -16.61 7.46 4.16
CA LEU A 130 -15.17 7.53 3.92
C LEU A 130 -14.50 6.24 4.42
N LYS A 131 -13.20 6.09 4.16
CA LYS A 131 -12.37 4.95 4.51
C LYS A 131 -11.21 5.37 5.41
N LEU A 132 -10.83 4.54 6.37
CA LEU A 132 -9.74 4.84 7.31
C LEU A 132 -8.44 4.15 6.89
N GLY A 133 -7.38 4.93 6.70
CA GLY A 133 -6.02 4.43 6.59
C GLY A 133 -5.26 4.54 7.92
N ILE A 134 -4.34 3.61 8.17
CA ILE A 134 -3.43 3.61 9.31
C ILE A 134 -1.98 3.38 8.88
N TYR A 135 -1.06 3.57 9.81
CA TYR A 135 0.38 3.43 9.61
C TYR A 135 0.98 2.41 10.58
N ALA A 136 1.94 1.64 10.06
CA ALA A 136 2.89 0.85 10.84
C ALA A 136 4.23 0.77 10.11
N ASP A 137 5.22 0.11 10.72
CA ASP A 137 6.57 -0.03 10.18
C ASP A 137 7.01 -1.51 10.22
N VAL A 138 7.66 -1.96 9.16
CA VAL A 138 8.17 -3.34 9.03
C VAL A 138 9.23 -3.70 10.07
N GLY A 139 9.99 -2.73 10.56
CA GLY A 139 11.11 -2.93 11.48
C GLY A 139 10.70 -3.03 12.95
N ASN A 140 11.70 -2.86 13.83
CA ASN A 140 11.51 -2.95 15.28
C ASN A 140 10.82 -1.72 15.89
N LYS A 141 10.88 -0.59 15.20
CA LYS A 141 10.26 0.69 15.60
C LYS A 141 9.76 1.41 14.37
N THR A 142 8.77 2.29 14.54
CA THR A 142 8.43 3.28 13.52
C THR A 142 9.55 4.29 13.35
N CYS A 143 9.55 5.06 12.26
CA CYS A 143 10.54 6.10 12.03
C CYS A 143 10.61 7.13 13.17
N ALA A 144 9.48 7.45 13.81
CA ALA A 144 9.43 8.31 15.00
C ALA A 144 9.73 7.59 16.33
N GLY A 145 10.00 6.28 16.31
CA GLY A 145 10.46 5.52 17.47
C GLY A 145 9.37 4.82 18.28
N PHE A 146 8.13 4.77 17.78
CA PHE A 146 7.03 3.99 18.38
C PHE A 146 7.18 2.49 18.09
N PRO A 147 6.38 1.59 18.72
CA PRO A 147 6.48 0.15 18.47
C PRO A 147 6.35 -0.22 16.98
N GLY A 148 7.35 -0.93 16.44
CA GLY A 148 7.30 -1.47 15.07
C GLY A 148 6.60 -2.84 15.02
N SER A 149 6.40 -3.36 13.81
CA SER A 149 5.64 -4.61 13.58
C SER A 149 6.49 -5.87 13.45
N PHE A 150 7.83 -5.78 13.47
CA PHE A 150 8.69 -6.97 13.43
C PHE A 150 8.35 -7.95 14.57
N GLY A 151 8.05 -9.19 14.21
CA GLY A 151 7.63 -10.25 15.15
C GLY A 151 6.13 -10.22 15.53
N TYR A 152 5.37 -9.24 15.05
CA TYR A 152 3.94 -9.05 15.38
C TYR A 152 3.03 -8.95 14.14
N TYR A 153 3.53 -9.24 12.93
CA TYR A 153 2.79 -9.00 11.67
C TYR A 153 1.37 -9.58 11.65
N ASP A 154 1.17 -10.82 12.12
CA ASP A 154 -0.16 -11.44 12.20
C ASP A 154 -1.07 -10.76 13.21
N ILE A 155 -0.55 -10.44 14.40
CA ILE A 155 -1.30 -9.77 15.46
C ILE A 155 -1.69 -8.35 15.02
N ASP A 156 -0.77 -7.62 14.40
CA ASP A 156 -1.00 -6.26 13.93
C ASP A 156 -1.99 -6.23 12.77
N ALA A 157 -1.85 -7.13 11.79
CA ALA A 157 -2.81 -7.26 10.69
C ALA A 157 -4.23 -7.56 11.20
N GLN A 158 -4.37 -8.51 12.14
CA GLN A 158 -5.67 -8.81 12.75
C GLN A 158 -6.20 -7.63 13.57
N THR A 159 -5.34 -6.94 14.31
CA THR A 159 -5.71 -5.73 15.08
C THR A 159 -6.28 -4.64 14.16
N PHE A 160 -5.66 -4.40 13.00
CA PHE A 160 -6.15 -3.42 12.03
C PHE A 160 -7.48 -3.85 11.40
N ALA A 161 -7.62 -5.14 11.07
CA ALA A 161 -8.86 -5.68 10.53
C ALA A 161 -10.03 -5.57 11.54
N ASP A 162 -9.77 -5.92 12.81
CA ASP A 162 -10.74 -5.84 13.91
C ASP A 162 -11.18 -4.39 14.18
N TRP A 163 -10.28 -3.42 14.02
CA TRP A 163 -10.60 -1.99 14.14
C TRP A 163 -11.30 -1.40 12.92
N GLY A 164 -11.47 -2.15 11.84
CA GLY A 164 -12.12 -1.65 10.63
C GLY A 164 -11.23 -0.77 9.75
N VAL A 165 -9.91 -0.93 9.78
CA VAL A 165 -8.98 -0.21 8.90
C VAL A 165 -9.16 -0.65 7.44
N ASP A 166 -9.08 0.28 6.49
CA ASP A 166 -9.26 0.05 5.05
C ASP A 166 -7.97 0.22 4.24
N LEU A 167 -6.93 0.80 4.83
CA LEU A 167 -5.63 1.00 4.20
C LEU A 167 -4.53 0.92 5.25
N LEU A 168 -3.43 0.24 4.93
CA LEU A 168 -2.19 0.25 5.71
C LEU A 168 -1.07 0.89 4.88
N LYS A 169 -0.49 1.97 5.39
CA LYS A 169 0.84 2.44 5.00
C LYS A 169 1.88 1.70 5.84
N PHE A 170 2.85 1.07 5.19
CA PHE A 170 3.87 0.24 5.83
C PHE A 170 5.29 0.72 5.51
N ASP A 171 5.88 1.38 6.48
CA ASP A 171 7.19 2.03 6.38
C ASP A 171 8.35 1.04 6.60
N GLY A 172 9.58 1.51 6.43
CA GLY A 172 10.79 0.69 6.34
C GLY A 172 11.90 1.01 7.35
N CYS A 173 11.65 1.83 8.37
CA CYS A 173 12.68 2.22 9.32
C CYS A 173 13.06 1.06 10.26
N TYR A 174 14.21 1.19 10.93
CA TYR A 174 14.68 0.24 11.96
C TYR A 174 14.65 -1.25 11.56
N CYS A 175 14.83 -1.51 10.26
CA CYS A 175 15.03 -2.84 9.70
C CYS A 175 16.54 -3.10 9.55
N ASP A 176 17.01 -4.22 10.07
CA ASP A 176 18.41 -4.61 10.22
C ASP A 176 19.01 -5.27 8.97
N SER A 177 18.18 -5.74 8.02
CA SER A 177 18.66 -6.33 6.77
C SER A 177 17.65 -6.21 5.62
N ILE A 178 18.14 -6.28 4.38
CA ILE A 178 17.30 -6.33 3.17
C ILE A 178 16.44 -7.59 3.14
N GLN A 179 16.95 -8.69 3.68
CA GLN A 179 16.22 -9.95 3.77
C GLN A 179 15.02 -9.80 4.70
N HIS A 180 15.21 -9.20 5.88
CA HIS A 180 14.12 -8.91 6.80
C HIS A 180 13.13 -7.88 6.23
N LEU A 181 13.62 -6.88 5.50
CA LEU A 181 12.77 -5.93 4.78
C LEU A 181 11.85 -6.67 3.79
N ALA A 182 12.44 -7.44 2.89
CA ALA A 182 11.72 -8.18 1.86
C ALA A 182 10.73 -9.21 2.43
N GLU A 183 11.12 -9.91 3.50
CA GLU A 183 10.27 -10.89 4.15
C GLU A 183 9.15 -10.22 4.95
N GLY A 184 9.44 -9.14 5.66
CA GLY A 184 8.44 -8.41 6.46
C GLY A 184 7.31 -7.85 5.60
N TYR A 185 7.61 -7.26 4.44
CA TYR A 185 6.57 -6.79 3.50
C TYR A 185 5.70 -7.96 2.98
N LYS A 186 6.30 -9.11 2.66
CA LYS A 186 5.55 -10.32 2.27
C LYS A 186 4.66 -10.83 3.39
N GLN A 187 5.21 -10.94 4.59
CA GLN A 187 4.52 -11.48 5.74
C GLN A 187 3.32 -10.62 6.12
N MET A 188 3.49 -9.28 6.16
CA MET A 188 2.38 -8.37 6.40
C MET A 188 1.32 -8.44 5.29
N SER A 189 1.72 -8.47 4.01
CA SER A 189 0.80 -8.64 2.88
C SER A 189 -0.07 -9.89 3.01
N LEU A 190 0.55 -11.04 3.31
CA LEU A 190 -0.16 -12.30 3.53
C LEU A 190 -1.01 -12.28 4.80
N ALA A 191 -0.54 -11.64 5.88
CA ALA A 191 -1.26 -11.50 7.13
C ALA A 191 -2.55 -10.68 6.94
N LEU A 192 -2.47 -9.54 6.23
CA LEU A 192 -3.63 -8.73 5.86
C LEU A 192 -4.65 -9.56 5.06
N ASN A 193 -4.19 -10.30 4.05
CA ASN A 193 -5.07 -11.16 3.25
C ASN A 193 -5.76 -12.24 4.10
N ARG A 194 -5.05 -12.85 5.07
CA ARG A 194 -5.61 -13.87 5.98
C ARG A 194 -6.74 -13.35 6.86
N THR A 195 -6.78 -12.05 7.16
CA THR A 195 -7.88 -11.46 7.96
C THR A 195 -9.23 -11.51 7.24
N GLY A 196 -9.24 -11.63 5.91
CA GLY A 196 -10.45 -11.57 5.09
C GLY A 196 -11.04 -10.17 4.91
N ARG A 197 -10.45 -9.13 5.52
CA ARG A 197 -10.83 -7.73 5.30
C ARG A 197 -10.07 -7.16 4.10
N SER A 198 -10.77 -6.45 3.24
CA SER A 198 -10.17 -5.68 2.15
C SER A 198 -9.39 -4.48 2.69
N ILE A 199 -8.06 -4.56 2.67
CA ILE A 199 -7.14 -3.50 3.13
C ILE A 199 -6.18 -3.15 1.99
N VAL A 200 -6.17 -1.87 1.56
CA VAL A 200 -5.17 -1.36 0.61
C VAL A 200 -3.79 -1.41 1.27
N TYR A 201 -2.79 -1.95 0.59
CA TYR A 201 -1.45 -2.10 1.14
C TYR A 201 -0.45 -1.17 0.44
N SER A 202 -0.07 -0.08 1.12
CA SER A 202 0.85 0.94 0.62
C SER A 202 2.25 0.70 1.19
N CYS A 203 3.21 0.37 0.34
CA CYS A 203 4.54 -0.05 0.76
C CYS A 203 5.64 0.93 0.43
N GLU A 204 6.54 1.15 1.38
CA GLU A 204 7.77 1.90 1.16
C GLU A 204 8.98 1.03 0.79
N TRP A 205 8.79 -0.29 0.62
CA TRP A 205 9.86 -1.24 0.37
C TRP A 205 10.88 -0.79 -0.70
N PRO A 206 10.46 -0.30 -1.89
CA PRO A 206 11.42 0.10 -2.92
C PRO A 206 12.27 1.30 -2.47
N LEU A 207 11.72 2.22 -1.66
CA LEU A 207 12.47 3.37 -1.12
C LEU A 207 13.66 2.90 -0.27
N TYR A 208 13.42 1.95 0.63
CA TYR A 208 14.44 1.45 1.56
C TYR A 208 15.43 0.47 0.91
N MET A 209 15.19 0.02 -0.32
CA MET A 209 16.18 -0.71 -1.14
C MET A 209 17.13 0.20 -1.94
N ARG A 210 16.86 1.50 -2.04
CA ARG A 210 17.63 2.46 -2.87
C ARG A 210 19.13 2.51 -2.61
N PRO A 211 19.65 2.35 -1.37
CA PRO A 211 21.10 2.38 -1.14
C PRO A 211 21.87 1.29 -1.90
N ILE A 212 21.19 0.27 -2.41
CA ILE A 212 21.79 -0.93 -3.00
C ILE A 212 21.50 -1.04 -4.50
N PHE A 213 20.31 -0.63 -4.95
CA PHE A 213 19.89 -0.71 -6.35
C PHE A 213 19.36 0.63 -6.86
N LYS A 214 19.56 0.91 -8.17
CA LYS A 214 18.73 1.91 -8.86
C LYS A 214 17.31 1.34 -8.95
N VAL A 215 16.46 1.77 -8.03
CA VAL A 215 15.09 1.28 -7.93
C VAL A 215 14.28 1.83 -9.10
N SER A 216 13.90 0.93 -10.02
CA SER A 216 12.82 1.16 -10.96
C SER A 216 11.52 0.80 -10.27
N TYR A 217 10.72 1.81 -9.97
CA TYR A 217 9.40 1.66 -9.37
C TYR A 217 8.52 0.64 -10.13
N LEU A 218 8.61 0.62 -11.47
CA LEU A 218 7.82 -0.27 -12.33
C LEU A 218 8.13 -1.77 -12.16
N THR A 219 9.27 -2.15 -11.58
CA THR A 219 9.70 -3.56 -11.50
C THR A 219 9.46 -4.18 -10.12
N LEU A 220 9.21 -3.36 -9.09
CA LEU A 220 9.02 -3.78 -7.69
C LEU A 220 7.57 -3.73 -7.21
N TYR A 221 6.71 -2.88 -7.80
CA TYR A 221 5.25 -2.80 -7.53
C TYR A 221 4.43 -4.03 -7.99
N GLY A 222 5.12 -5.11 -8.34
CA GLY A 222 4.51 -6.21 -9.07
C GLY A 222 4.72 -7.56 -8.42
N ILE A 223 4.97 -7.63 -7.11
CA ILE A 223 5.08 -8.93 -6.43
C ILE A 223 4.35 -8.94 -5.08
N ILE A 224 4.28 -7.82 -4.34
CA ILE A 224 3.85 -7.82 -2.91
C ILE A 224 2.92 -6.66 -2.52
N CYS A 225 3.04 -5.54 -3.24
CA CYS A 225 2.22 -4.34 -3.18
C CYS A 225 2.04 -3.94 -4.64
#